data_AF-A0A1W9PGT1-F1
#
_entry.id   AF-A0A1W9PGT1-F1
#
_cell.length_a   1.000
_cell.length_b   1.000
_cell.length_c   1.000
_cell.angle_alpha   90.00
_cell.angle_beta   90.00
_cell.angle_gamma   90.00
#
_symmetry.space_group_name_H-M   'P 1'
#
loop_
_entity.id
_entity.type
_entity.pdbx_description
1 polymer ?
#
loop_
_entity_poly.entity_id
_entity_poly.type
_entity_poly.pdbx_seq_one_letter_code
_entity_poly.pdbx_strand_id
1 'polypeptide(L)' 'MTVSVDIASLAYFDEKTNKWVLEKGTYEIRVGASSRDIRLSGFIDVRN' A
#
# COMPACT_ATOMS: atom_id res chain seq x y z
N MET A 1 -8.14 11.93 -13.86
CA MET A 1 -7.07 10.92 -14.00
C MET A 1 -7.32 9.86 -12.94
N THR A 2 -7.20 8.59 -13.29
CA THR A 2 -7.44 7.47 -12.38
C THR A 2 -6.22 6.55 -12.42
N VAL A 3 -5.78 6.09 -11.24
CA VAL A 3 -4.71 5.10 -11.08
C VAL A 3 -5.28 3.95 -10.29
N SER A 4 -5.14 2.73 -10.81
CA SER A 4 -5.57 1.51 -10.14
C SER A 4 -4.35 0.81 -9.59
N VAL A 5 -4.44 0.37 -8.33
CA VAL A 5 -3.39 -0.40 -7.66
C VAL A 5 -4.04 -1.68 -7.16
N ASP A 6 -3.42 -2.82 -7.45
CA ASP A 6 -3.86 -4.09 -6.91
C ASP A 6 -3.44 -4.19 -5.44
N ILE A 7 -4.37 -4.55 -4.57
CA ILE A 7 -4.11 -4.61 -3.12
C ILE A 7 -3.06 -5.69 -2.82
N ALA A 8 -3.04 -6.79 -3.57
CA ALA A 8 -2.04 -7.84 -3.40
C ALA A 8 -0.61 -7.39 -3.72
N SER A 9 -0.42 -6.33 -4.52
CA SER A 9 0.90 -5.76 -4.81
C SER A 9 1.49 -5.00 -3.62
N LEU A 10 0.71 -4.77 -2.56
CA LEU A 10 1.19 -4.16 -1.31
C LEU A 10 1.75 -5.19 -0.32
N ALA A 11 1.67 -6.48 -0.65
CA ALA A 11 2.22 -7.55 0.17
C ALA A 11 3.75 -7.46 0.26
N TYR A 12 4.30 -7.89 1.39
CA TYR A 12 5.74 -8.10 1.56
C TYR A 12 6.05 -9.59 1.57
N PHE A 13 7.31 -9.93 1.31
CA PHE A 13 7.78 -11.31 1.39
C PHE A 13 8.15 -11.65 2.84
N ASP A 14 7.46 -12.62 3.43
CA ASP A 14 7.73 -13.14 4.76
C ASP A 14 8.70 -14.32 4.66
N GLU A 15 9.94 -14.13 5.12
CA GLU A 15 10.99 -15.16 5.06
C GLU A 15 10.73 -16.35 6.01
N LYS A 16 9.94 -16.18 7.07
CA LYS A 16 9.65 -17.24 8.04
C LYS A 16 8.68 -18.26 7.45
N THR A 17 7.70 -17.77 6.70
CA THR A 17 6.67 -18.59 6.06
C THR A 17 6.95 -18.87 4.57
N ASN A 18 7.97 -18.20 4.02
CA ASN A 18 8.41 -18.27 2.63
C ASN A 18 7.28 -17.91 1.63
N LYS A 19 6.49 -16.88 1.97
CA LYS A 19 5.25 -16.50 1.26
C LYS A 19 5.08 -14.98 1.22
N TRP A 20 4.31 -14.51 0.24
CA TRP A 20 3.84 -13.13 0.20
C TRP A 20 2.67 -12.96 1.17
N VAL A 21 2.80 -11.98 2.08
CA VAL A 21 1.83 -11.70 3.13
C VAL A 21 1.43 -10.23 3.04
N LEU A 22 0.13 -9.98 3.03
CA LEU A 22 -0.44 -8.65 3.24
C LEU A 22 -1.02 -8.59 4.64
N GLU A 23 -0.45 -7.72 5.48
CA GLU A 23 -0.95 -7.52 6.82
C GLU A 23 -2.25 -6.71 6.84
N LYS A 24 -3.10 -7.02 7.83
CA LYS A 24 -4.29 -6.20 8.08
C LYS A 24 -3.86 -4.95 8.84
N GLY A 25 -4.44 -3.82 8.48
CA GLY A 25 -4.14 -2.57 9.14
C GLY A 25 -4.46 -1.36 8.30
N THR A 26 -4.12 -0.20 8.83
CA THR A 26 -4.34 1.07 8.16
C THR A 26 -3.09 1.45 7.34
N TYR A 27 -3.26 1.59 6.02
CA TYR A 27 -2.21 2.00 5.10
C TYR A 27 -2.43 3.44 4.65
N GLU A 28 -1.36 4.23 4.60
CA GLU A 28 -1.39 5.59 4.06
C GLU A 28 -1.02 5.58 2.58
N ILE A 29 -1.91 6.09 1.74
CA ILE A 29 -1.67 6.31 0.32
C ILE A 29 -1.27 7.76 0.11
N ARG A 30 -0.11 7.98 -0.51
CA ARG A 30 0.45 9.31 -0.78
C ARG A 30 0.55 9.55 -2.29
N VAL A 31 0.09 10.70 -2.76
CA VAL A 31 0.10 11.09 -4.18
C VAL A 31 0.80 12.44 -4.34
N GLY A 32 1.69 12.51 -5.32
CA GLY A 32 2.56 13.66 -5.53
C GLY A 32 3.28 13.62 -6.88
N ALA A 33 3.89 14.73 -7.27
CA ALA A 33 4.71 14.81 -8.48
C ALA A 33 6.10 14.17 -8.28
N SER A 34 6.51 14.00 -7.04
CA SER A 34 7.76 13.33 -6.64
C SER A 34 7.59 12.72 -5.25
N SER A 35 8.42 11.75 -4.88
CA SER A 35 8.48 11.25 -3.51
C SER A 35 8.84 12.34 -2.49
N ARG A 36 9.43 13.46 -2.94
CA ARG A 36 9.70 14.66 -2.13
C ARG A 36 8.61 15.74 -2.22
N ASP A 37 7.65 15.62 -3.15
CA ASP A 37 6.54 16.57 -3.35
C ASP A 37 5.21 15.82 -3.34
N ILE A 38 4.74 15.50 -2.14
CA ILE A 38 3.45 14.84 -1.88
C ILE A 38 2.41 15.91 -1.54
N ARG A 39 1.27 15.91 -2.25
CA ARG A 39 0.21 16.93 -2.10
C ARG A 39 -1.13 16.38 -1.64
N LEU A 40 -1.30 15.06 -1.71
CA LEU A 40 -2.49 14.37 -1.25
C LEU A 40 -2.06 13.14 -0.45
N SER A 41 -2.74 12.92 0.67
CA SER A 41 -2.65 11.69 1.44
C SER A 41 -4.05 11.22 1.83
N GLY A 42 -4.18 9.91 2.02
CA GLY A 42 -5.42 9.29 2.49
C GLY A 42 -5.10 7.97 3.18
N PHE A 43 -6.03 7.47 3.97
CA PHE A 43 -5.88 6.21 4.68
C PHE A 43 -6.87 5.19 4.16
N ILE A 44 -6.42 3.96 3.99
CA ILE A 44 -7.26 2.80 3.70
C ILE A 44 -7.09 1.79 4.81
N ASP A 45 -8.16 1.10 5.18
CA ASP A 45 -8.09 0.03 6.17
C ASP A 45 -8.24 -1.32 5.47
N VAL A 46 -7.21 -2.15 5.57
CA VAL A 46 -7.20 -3.50 5.02
C VAL A 46 -7.79 -4.42 6.07
N ARG A 47 -9.10 -4.67 5.92
CA ARG A 47 -9.88 -5.65 6.69
C ARG A 47 -10.19 -6.82 5.78
N ASN A 48 -9.46 -7.91 5.96
CA ASN A 48 -9.68 -9.19 5.26
C ASN A 48 -11.13 -9.65 5.30
#